data_AF-A0A532EVK3-F1
#
_entry.id   AF-A0A532EVK3-F1
#
_cell.length_a   1.000
_cell.length_b   1.000
_cell.length_c   1.000
_cell.angle_alpha   90.00
_cell.angle_beta   90.00
_cell.angle_gamma   90.00
#
_symmetry.space_group_name_H-M   'P 1'
#
loop_
_entity.id
_entity.type
_entity.pdbx_description
1 polymer ?
#
loop_
_entity_poly.entity_id
_entity_poly.type
_entity_poly.pdbx_seq_one_letter_code
_entity_poly.pdbx_strand_id
1 'polypeptide(L)'
;MRDEPSNPLPAKSHSSLETNKMIVLDFIDKAVNQGNIEAASMHFGERYIQHNPNIADGAEGFKAYLQQLKQSFPLVRGEVKRIFAEGDFVIVHMHAKREPEEEGLAIVDIFRLNESKLVEHWEVRQPIADSKLHANSMI
;
A
#
# COMPACT_ATOMS: atom_id res chain seq x y z
N MET A 1 -19.54 24.16 -44.29
CA MET A 1 -18.62 23.37 -43.44
C MET A 1 -19.46 22.82 -42.30
N ARG A 2 -19.60 21.50 -42.18
CA ARG A 2 -20.27 20.87 -41.04
C ARG A 2 -19.17 20.53 -40.05
N ASP A 3 -19.28 21.03 -38.83
CA ASP A 3 -18.39 20.67 -37.73
C ASP A 3 -18.57 19.17 -37.44
N GLU A 4 -17.49 18.40 -37.56
CA GLU A 4 -17.48 17.03 -37.08
C GLU A 4 -17.52 17.03 -35.54
N PRO A 5 -18.30 16.14 -34.91
CA PRO A 5 -18.25 15.98 -33.47
C PRO A 5 -16.86 15.49 -33.08
N SER A 6 -16.15 16.29 -32.28
CA SER A 6 -14.87 15.91 -31.68
C SER A 6 -15.04 14.56 -30.98
N ASN A 7 -14.34 13.54 -31.46
CA ASN A 7 -14.28 12.23 -30.83
C ASN A 7 -13.83 12.42 -29.37
N PRO A 8 -14.54 11.88 -28.35
CA PRO A 8 -14.05 11.96 -26.99
C PRO A 8 -12.66 11.31 -26.92
N LEU A 9 -11.71 11.97 -26.25
CA LEU A 9 -10.44 11.35 -25.91
C LEU A 9 -10.73 9.99 -25.25
N PRO A 10 -9.97 8.92 -25.57
CA PRO A 10 -10.19 7.62 -24.97
C PRO A 10 -10.16 7.75 -23.44
N ALA A 11 -11.23 7.33 -22.78
CA ALA A 11 -11.28 7.26 -21.32
C ALA A 11 -10.09 6.40 -20.86
N LYS A 12 -9.33 6.89 -19.88
CA LYS A 12 -8.28 6.09 -19.24
C LYS A 12 -8.89 4.75 -18.84
N SER A 13 -8.24 3.66 -19.20
CA SER A 13 -8.67 2.32 -18.80
C SER A 13 -8.43 2.15 -17.30
N HIS A 14 -9.41 2.52 -16.49
CA HIS A 14 -9.38 2.29 -15.05
C HIS A 14 -9.54 0.80 -14.77
N SER A 15 -8.61 0.22 -14.02
CA SER A 15 -8.77 -1.10 -13.44
C SER A 15 -9.96 -1.11 -12.48
N SER A 16 -10.62 -2.27 -12.33
CA SER A 16 -11.74 -2.37 -11.41
C SER A 16 -11.28 -2.16 -9.96
N LEU A 17 -12.17 -1.67 -9.10
CA LEU A 17 -11.88 -1.46 -7.67
C LEU A 17 -11.39 -2.75 -6.99
N GLU A 18 -12.00 -3.90 -7.33
CA GLU A 18 -11.58 -5.20 -6.79
C GLU A 18 -10.20 -5.63 -7.33
N THR A 19 -9.91 -5.33 -8.60
CA THR A 19 -8.56 -5.54 -9.16
C THR A 19 -7.52 -4.71 -8.40
N ASN A 20 -7.82 -3.44 -8.09
CA ASN A 20 -6.91 -2.57 -7.35
C ASN A 20 -6.64 -3.09 -5.93
N LYS A 21 -7.69 -3.54 -5.24
CA LYS A 21 -7.54 -4.18 -3.92
C LYS A 21 -6.65 -5.42 -4.01
N MET A 22 -6.88 -6.29 -4.98
CA MET A 22 -6.07 -7.51 -5.15
C MET A 22 -4.60 -7.21 -5.43
N ILE A 23 -4.31 -6.19 -6.24
CA ILE A 23 -2.93 -5.74 -6.51
C ILE A 23 -2.25 -5.29 -5.23
N VAL A 24 -2.92 -4.46 -4.41
CA VAL A 24 -2.36 -3.97 -3.15
C VAL A 24 -2.17 -5.09 -2.13
N LEU A 25 -3.13 -6.02 -2.02
CA LEU A 25 -3.01 -7.19 -1.14
C LEU A 25 -1.82 -8.06 -1.52
N ASP A 26 -1.68 -8.37 -2.82
CA ASP A 26 -0.58 -9.18 -3.33
C ASP A 26 0.78 -8.47 -3.17
N PHE A 27 0.82 -7.14 -3.36
CA PHE A 27 1.99 -6.34 -3.06
C PHE A 27 2.40 -6.44 -1.58
N ILE A 28 1.47 -6.22 -0.64
CA ILE A 28 1.75 -6.28 0.80
C ILE A 28 2.25 -7.67 1.19
N ASP A 29 1.60 -8.73 0.72
CA ASP A 29 2.00 -10.09 1.05
C ASP A 29 3.42 -10.41 0.54
N LYS A 30 3.70 -10.09 -0.72
CA LYS A 30 5.03 -10.30 -1.32
C LYS A 30 6.11 -9.46 -0.63
N ALA A 31 5.84 -8.17 -0.40
CA ALA A 31 6.81 -7.23 0.15
C ALA A 31 7.11 -7.48 1.62
N VAL A 32 6.06 -7.56 2.45
CA VAL A 32 6.19 -7.57 3.92
C VAL A 32 6.26 -8.99 4.45
N ASN A 33 5.28 -9.82 4.10
CA ASN A 33 5.14 -11.15 4.70
C ASN A 33 6.19 -12.12 4.13
N GLN A 34 6.30 -12.19 2.80
CA GLN A 34 7.24 -13.07 2.12
C GLN A 34 8.65 -12.48 2.05
N GLY A 35 8.80 -11.15 2.08
CA GLY A 35 10.10 -10.49 1.87
C GLY A 35 10.62 -10.60 0.43
N ASN A 36 9.76 -10.98 -0.52
CA ASN A 36 10.10 -11.12 -1.92
C ASN A 36 9.97 -9.77 -2.64
N ILE A 37 10.99 -8.93 -2.46
CA ILE A 37 11.00 -7.56 -2.98
C ILE A 37 11.03 -7.53 -4.51
N GLU A 38 11.65 -8.52 -5.15
CA GLU A 38 11.65 -8.63 -6.61
C GLU A 38 10.22 -8.85 -7.14
N ALA A 39 9.48 -9.80 -6.57
CA ALA A 39 8.11 -10.05 -6.96
C ALA A 39 7.18 -8.87 -6.62
N ALA A 40 7.37 -8.22 -5.47
CA ALA A 40 6.61 -7.03 -5.10
C ALA A 40 6.89 -5.85 -6.05
N SER A 41 8.13 -5.73 -6.54
CA SER A 41 8.54 -4.65 -7.43
C SER A 41 7.78 -4.64 -8.76
N MET A 42 7.22 -5.78 -9.16
CA MET A 42 6.41 -5.91 -10.38
C MET A 42 5.12 -5.09 -10.33
N HIS A 43 4.68 -4.63 -9.15
CA HIS A 43 3.48 -3.81 -8.99
C HIS A 43 3.72 -2.32 -9.20
N PHE A 44 4.97 -1.84 -9.14
CA PHE A 44 5.25 -0.42 -9.35
C PHE A 44 5.02 -0.01 -10.80
N GLY A 45 4.50 1.21 -10.97
CA GLY A 45 4.49 1.91 -12.26
C GLY A 45 5.84 2.52 -12.57
N GLU A 46 5.98 3.12 -13.76
CA GLU A 46 7.22 3.80 -14.18
C GLU A 46 7.64 4.92 -13.23
N ARG A 47 6.66 5.58 -12.61
CA ARG A 47 6.88 6.60 -11.58
C ARG A 47 6.17 6.20 -10.29
N TYR A 48 6.85 6.40 -9.18
CA TYR A 48 6.32 6.18 -7.84
C TYR A 48 6.66 7.38 -6.96
N ILE A 49 5.67 7.92 -6.25
CA ILE A 49 5.85 9.05 -5.32
C ILE A 49 5.61 8.55 -3.90
N GLN A 50 6.57 8.78 -3.01
CA GLN A 50 6.50 8.39 -1.60
C GLN A 50 6.34 9.62 -0.72
N HIS A 51 5.30 9.61 0.12
CA HIS A 51 5.02 10.72 1.04
C HIS A 51 5.45 10.45 2.48
N ASN A 52 5.78 9.21 2.84
CA ASN A 52 6.30 8.91 4.18
C ASN A 52 7.67 9.60 4.35
N PRO A 53 7.82 10.56 5.28
CA PRO A 53 9.04 11.35 5.41
C PRO A 53 10.25 10.55 5.90
N ASN A 54 10.05 9.30 6.32
CA ASN A 54 11.11 8.40 6.76
C ASN A 54 11.61 7.48 5.66
N ILE A 55 11.04 7.55 4.45
CA ILE A 55 11.37 6.69 3.32
C ILE A 55 11.78 7.60 2.16
N ALA A 56 12.89 7.28 1.50
CA ALA A 56 13.33 8.01 0.31
C ALA A 56 12.28 7.93 -0.81
N ASP A 57 12.17 8.98 -1.61
CA ASP A 57 11.24 9.04 -2.73
C ASP A 57 11.58 8.01 -3.83
N GLY A 58 10.59 7.69 -4.67
CA GLY A 58 10.72 6.75 -5.76
C GLY A 58 10.54 5.28 -5.36
N ALA A 59 10.39 4.42 -6.38
CA ALA A 59 10.22 2.98 -6.17
C ALA A 59 11.46 2.36 -5.53
N GLU A 60 12.65 2.80 -5.92
CA GLU A 60 13.92 2.30 -5.35
C GLU A 60 14.07 2.66 -3.87
N GLY A 61 13.67 3.87 -3.46
CA GLY A 61 13.67 4.28 -2.06
C GLY A 61 12.77 3.39 -1.20
N PHE A 62 11.58 3.06 -1.71
CA PHE A 62 10.66 2.19 -0.99
C PHE A 62 11.13 0.72 -0.97
N LYS A 63 11.69 0.20 -2.07
CA LYS A 63 12.29 -1.15 -2.10
C LYS A 63 13.43 -1.28 -1.09
N ALA A 64 14.33 -0.31 -1.04
CA ALA A 64 15.45 -0.31 -0.10
C ALA A 64 14.95 -0.34 1.36
N TYR A 65 13.92 0.45 1.68
CA TYR A 65 13.28 0.42 2.99
C TYR A 65 12.70 -0.97 3.32
N LEU A 66 11.95 -1.57 2.40
CA LEU A 66 11.35 -2.91 2.62
C LEU A 66 12.41 -4.00 2.79
N GLN A 67 13.51 -3.93 2.02
CA GLN A 67 14.66 -4.82 2.18
C GLN A 67 15.27 -4.68 3.57
N GLN A 68 15.56 -3.44 4.00
CA GLN A 68 16.13 -3.17 5.32
C GLN A 68 15.19 -3.63 6.45
N LEU A 69 13.88 -3.39 6.31
CA LEU A 69 12.86 -3.83 7.26
C LEU A 69 12.91 -5.35 7.44
N LYS A 70 12.88 -6.12 6.34
CA LYS A 70 12.90 -7.58 6.39
C LYS A 70 14.22 -8.15 6.91
N GLN A 71 15.34 -7.50 6.58
CA GLN A 71 16.66 -7.88 7.11
C GLN A 71 16.76 -7.66 8.62
N SER A 72 16.22 -6.54 9.10
CA SER A 72 16.24 -6.19 10.52
C SER A 72 15.25 -7.02 11.33
N PHE A 73 14.11 -7.37 10.72
CA PHE A 73 13.00 -8.08 11.35
C PHE A 73 12.51 -9.22 10.43
N PRO A 74 13.19 -10.38 10.41
CA PRO A 74 12.85 -11.48 9.51
C PRO A 74 11.41 -11.99 9.66
N LEU A 75 10.86 -11.88 10.87
CA LEU A 75 9.51 -12.30 11.23
C LEU A 75 8.46 -11.19 11.08
N VAL A 76 8.82 -10.04 10.52
CA VAL A 76 7.88 -8.94 10.26
C VAL A 76 6.66 -9.45 9.49
N ARG A 77 5.47 -9.03 9.95
CA ARG A 77 4.19 -9.44 9.38
C ARG A 77 3.21 -8.28 9.38
N GLY A 78 2.50 -8.14 8.26
CA GLY A 78 1.38 -7.24 8.10
C GLY A 78 0.09 -8.03 7.89
N GLU A 79 -0.86 -7.89 8.81
CA GLU A 79 -2.19 -8.49 8.71
C GLU A 79 -3.21 -7.41 8.30
N VAL A 80 -3.73 -7.51 7.08
CA VAL A 80 -4.75 -6.60 6.58
C VAL A 80 -6.09 -6.92 7.26
N LYS A 81 -6.62 -5.96 8.02
CA LYS A 81 -7.89 -6.12 8.75
C LYS A 81 -9.09 -5.70 7.91
N ARG A 82 -8.89 -4.72 7.04
CA ARG A 82 -9.90 -4.19 6.12
C ARG A 82 -9.22 -3.38 5.02
N ILE A 83 -9.86 -3.36 3.85
CA ILE A 83 -9.37 -2.69 2.65
C ILE A 83 -10.54 -2.05 1.90
N PHE A 84 -10.33 -0.82 1.43
CA PHE A 84 -11.31 -0.02 0.71
C PHE A 84 -10.69 0.47 -0.59
N ALA A 85 -11.51 0.66 -1.63
CA ALA A 85 -11.06 1.26 -2.87
C ALA A 85 -12.11 2.22 -3.40
N GLU A 86 -11.65 3.36 -3.90
CA GLU A 86 -12.48 4.40 -4.53
C GLU A 86 -11.69 5.09 -5.63
N GLY A 87 -12.24 5.10 -6.85
CA GLY A 87 -11.51 5.53 -8.04
C GLY A 87 -10.17 4.81 -8.17
N ASP A 88 -9.09 5.59 -8.21
CA ASP A 88 -7.72 5.10 -8.33
C ASP A 88 -7.04 4.85 -6.97
N PHE A 89 -7.74 5.03 -5.85
CA PHE A 89 -7.17 4.90 -4.51
C PHE A 89 -7.55 3.57 -3.86
N VAL A 90 -6.62 3.04 -3.07
CA VAL A 90 -6.83 1.89 -2.19
C VAL A 90 -6.32 2.26 -0.80
N ILE A 91 -7.17 2.07 0.21
CA ILE A 91 -6.86 2.33 1.61
C ILE A 91 -6.83 1.01 2.36
N VAL A 92 -5.75 0.76 3.09
CA VAL A 92 -5.53 -0.46 3.86
C VAL A 92 -5.45 -0.10 5.32
N HIS A 93 -6.24 -0.75 6.17
CA HIS A 93 -6.02 -0.74 7.60
C HIS A 93 -5.40 -2.06 8.03
N MET A 94 -4.20 -1.99 8.59
CA MET A 94 -3.31 -3.12 8.81
C MET A 94 -2.79 -3.16 10.24
N HIS A 95 -2.72 -4.37 10.80
CA HIS A 95 -1.96 -4.67 12.01
C HIS A 95 -0.56 -5.13 11.61
N ALA A 96 0.45 -4.32 11.91
CA ALA A 96 1.84 -4.65 11.60
C ALA A 96 2.61 -4.98 12.88
N LYS A 97 3.33 -6.10 12.87
CA LYS A 97 4.24 -6.52 13.95
C LYS A 97 5.63 -6.75 13.37
N ARG A 98 6.68 -6.22 14.01
CA ARG A 98 8.06 -6.50 13.58
C ARG A 98 8.54 -7.83 14.15
N GLU A 99 8.15 -8.11 15.39
CA GLU A 99 8.35 -9.41 16.04
C GLU A 99 7.00 -9.97 16.53
N PRO A 100 6.83 -11.31 16.61
CA PRO A 100 5.54 -11.93 16.98
C PRO A 100 4.97 -11.47 18.33
N GLU A 101 5.85 -11.23 19.29
CA GLU A 101 5.53 -10.85 20.68
C GLU A 101 5.19 -9.36 20.84
N GLU A 102 5.44 -8.53 19.82
CA GLU A 102 5.09 -7.10 19.90
C GLU A 102 3.56 -6.92 19.81
N GLU A 103 3.03 -5.95 20.54
CA GLU A 103 1.66 -5.44 20.29
C GLU A 103 1.54 -4.89 18.86
N GLY A 104 2.59 -4.23 18.39
CA GLY A 104 2.72 -3.75 17.02
C GLY A 104 2.07 -2.39 16.78
N LEU A 105 1.75 -2.14 15.52
CA LEU A 105 1.25 -0.87 15.00
C LEU A 105 -0.10 -1.08 14.29
N ALA A 106 -0.99 -0.12 14.47
CA ALA A 106 -2.12 0.11 13.56
C ALA A 106 -1.63 1.05 12.46
N ILE A 107 -1.69 0.59 11.21
CA ILE A 107 -1.23 1.34 10.04
C ILE A 107 -2.42 1.59 9.12
N VAL A 108 -2.51 2.81 8.61
CA VAL A 108 -3.32 3.15 7.45
C VAL A 108 -2.38 3.50 6.30
N ASP A 109 -2.35 2.61 5.29
CA ASP A 109 -1.66 2.86 4.03
C ASP A 109 -2.69 3.33 2.99
N ILE A 110 -2.31 4.34 2.22
CA ILE A 110 -3.09 4.83 1.09
C ILE A 110 -2.21 4.68 -0.15
N PHE A 111 -2.67 3.90 -1.12
CA PHE A 111 -2.02 3.74 -2.41
C PHE A 111 -2.86 4.41 -3.49
N ARG A 112 -2.21 5.08 -4.44
CA ARG A 112 -2.83 5.42 -5.72
C ARG A 112 -2.30 4.51 -6.81
N LEU A 113 -3.21 4.04 -7.66
CA LEU A 113 -2.92 3.22 -8.82
C LEU A 113 -3.15 3.99 -10.12
N ASN A 114 -2.43 3.60 -11.16
CA ASN A 114 -2.72 4.00 -12.54
C ASN A 114 -2.46 2.78 -13.42
N GLU A 115 -3.43 2.41 -14.26
CA GLU A 115 -3.30 1.24 -15.16
C GLU A 115 -2.82 -0.04 -14.44
N SER A 116 -3.44 -0.36 -13.29
CA SER A 116 -3.06 -1.51 -12.45
C SER A 116 -1.64 -1.47 -11.86
N LYS A 117 -1.04 -0.28 -11.76
CA LYS A 117 0.29 -0.10 -11.16
C LYS A 117 0.26 0.87 -9.99
N LEU A 118 0.99 0.55 -8.93
CA LEU A 118 1.20 1.43 -7.78
C LEU A 118 2.07 2.62 -8.23
N VAL A 119 1.57 3.84 -8.04
CA VAL A 119 2.27 5.06 -8.49
C VAL A 119 2.45 6.11 -7.39
N GLU A 120 1.81 5.93 -6.24
CA GLU A 120 1.90 6.88 -5.12
C GLU A 120 1.49 6.23 -3.81
N HIS A 121 2.09 6.67 -2.70
CA HIS A 121 1.84 6.12 -1.37
C HIS A 121 1.96 7.13 -0.23
N TRP A 122 1.01 7.02 0.71
CA TRP A 122 1.02 7.69 2.02
C TRP A 122 0.83 6.65 3.11
N GLU A 123 1.39 6.93 4.29
CA GLU A 123 1.28 6.09 5.48
C GLU A 123 1.01 6.96 6.71
N VAL A 124 0.11 6.50 7.58
CA VAL A 124 0.06 6.92 8.98
C VAL A 124 0.10 5.68 9.85
N ARG A 125 0.90 5.72 10.92
CA ARG A 125 1.05 4.61 11.86
C ARG A 125 0.92 5.06 13.30
N GLN A 126 0.31 4.22 14.12
CA GLN A 126 0.15 4.44 15.55
C GLN A 126 0.52 3.17 16.32
N PRO A 127 1.33 3.26 17.39
CA PRO A 127 1.51 2.15 18.32
C PRO A 127 0.19 1.70 18.93
N ILE A 128 -0.05 0.40 18.93
CA ILE A 128 -1.22 -0.18 19.60
C ILE A 128 -0.97 -0.12 21.11
N ALA A 129 -1.99 0.36 21.84
CA ALA A 129 -1.97 0.45 23.29
C ALA A 129 -3.38 0.20 23.84
N ASP A 130 -3.44 -0.40 25.03
CA ASP A 130 -4.71 -0.62 25.72
C ASP A 130 -5.37 0.70 26.11
N SER A 131 -6.68 0.78 25.85
CA SER A 131 -7.49 1.90 26.33
C SER A 131 -7.98 1.61 27.75
N LYS A 132 -7.83 2.60 28.64
CA LYS A 132 -8.46 2.58 29.97
C LYS A 132 -9.92 3.05 29.95
N LEU A 133 -10.39 3.56 28.81
CA LEU A 133 -11.72 4.16 28.66
C LEU A 133 -12.74 3.21 28.04
N HIS A 134 -12.29 2.24 27.23
CA HIS A 134 -13.15 1.25 26.58
C HIS A 134 -12.36 -0.01 26.18
N ALA A 135 -13.06 -1.11 25.95
CA ALA A 135 -12.45 -2.39 25.54
C ALA A 135 -12.25 -2.55 24.03
N ASN A 136 -12.62 -1.55 23.22
CA ASN A 136 -12.52 -1.64 21.75
C ASN A 136 -11.07 -1.56 21.28
N SER A 137 -10.65 -2.54 20.48
CA SER A 137 -9.35 -2.62 19.81
C SER A 137 -9.25 -1.59 18.67
N MET A 138 -8.03 -1.09 18.43
CA MET A 138 -7.70 -0.31 17.22
C MET A 138 -7.75 -1.18 15.95
N ILE A 139 -7.50 -2.47 16.11
CA ILE A 139 -7.40 -3.50 15.07
C ILE A 139 -8.72 -4.25 14.92
#